data_AF-A0A2D9CJT7-F1
#
_entry.id   AF-A0A2D9CJT7-F1
#
_cell.length_a   1.000
_cell.length_b   1.000
_cell.length_c   1.000
_cell.angle_alpha   90.00
_cell.angle_beta   90.00
_cell.angle_gamma   90.00
#
_symmetry.space_group_name_H-M   'P 1'
#
loop_
_entity.id
_entity.type
_entity.pdbx_description
1 polymer ?
#
loop_
_entity_poly.entity_id
_entity_poly.type
_entity_poly.pdbx_seq_one_letter_code
_entity_poly.pdbx_strand_id
1 'polypeptide(L)'
;MSEYSNNDQSQQDELLDHNYDGIQEYDNPIPGWWHLIFLGSMIFAVCYTVVFHLTPIVPSQQERWANSLAAAEEAQFGPLKGMPLGQDKILAVMGNEKWMSAGSSIFKGTCAVCHGDQGQGIEGLGLNLTDDKYVNINSLMDIYNIVKNGSPNKKMPPQAQFGENEIAMVAGYVASLRGENVPGPESQMIGEVIPPFPQPEVSSESDG
;
A
#
# COMPACT_ATOMS: atom_id res chain seq x y z
N MET A 1 48.87 -18.74 -42.00
CA MET A 1 47.52 -19.04 -42.52
C MET A 1 47.45 -20.56 -42.67
N SER A 2 47.18 -21.26 -41.58
CA SER A 2 47.11 -22.73 -41.56
C SER A 2 45.66 -23.14 -41.42
N GLU A 3 45.08 -23.46 -42.59
CA GLU A 3 44.11 -24.53 -42.80
C GLU A 3 43.11 -24.78 -41.67
N TYR A 4 41.97 -24.08 -41.76
CA TYR A 4 40.71 -24.62 -41.27
C TYR A 4 40.43 -25.90 -42.07
N SER A 5 40.84 -27.04 -41.51
CA SER A 5 40.51 -28.36 -42.04
C SER A 5 39.00 -28.57 -41.90
N ASN A 6 38.30 -28.52 -43.03
CA ASN A 6 36.91 -28.95 -43.19
C ASN A 6 36.81 -30.42 -42.76
N ASN A 7 36.30 -30.66 -41.55
CA ASN A 7 35.94 -32.00 -41.09
C ASN A 7 34.44 -32.05 -40.80
N ASP A 8 33.63 -31.81 -41.82
CA ASP A 8 32.16 -31.67 -41.72
C ASP A 8 31.42 -32.58 -42.72
N GLN A 9 31.86 -33.84 -42.90
CA GLN A 9 31.18 -34.77 -43.83
C GLN A 9 31.19 -36.26 -43.44
N SER A 10 31.44 -36.67 -42.19
CA SER A 10 31.62 -38.12 -41.93
C SER A 10 31.02 -38.74 -40.67
N GLN A 11 30.05 -38.13 -39.98
CA GLN A 11 29.31 -38.86 -38.94
C GLN A 11 27.81 -38.54 -38.93
N GLN A 12 27.04 -39.56 -39.36
CA GLN A 12 25.66 -39.91 -39.00
C GLN A 12 24.52 -39.47 -39.95
N ASP A 13 24.16 -40.43 -40.79
CA ASP A 13 22.83 -40.63 -41.42
C ASP A 13 22.45 -42.13 -41.29
N GLU A 14 22.77 -42.77 -40.15
CA GLU A 14 22.38 -44.17 -39.92
C GLU A 14 20.94 -44.22 -39.38
N LEU A 15 20.07 -44.93 -40.09
CA LEU A 15 18.70 -45.19 -39.66
C LEU A 15 18.68 -46.36 -38.68
N LEU A 16 17.90 -46.22 -37.60
CA LEU A 16 17.60 -47.32 -36.70
C LEU A 16 16.73 -48.37 -37.39
N ASP A 17 16.87 -49.63 -36.98
CA ASP A 17 16.29 -50.82 -37.65
C ASP A 17 14.75 -50.87 -37.58
N HIS A 18 14.13 -50.08 -36.70
CA HIS A 18 12.68 -50.06 -36.52
C HIS A 18 12.00 -49.01 -37.40
N ASN A 19 10.91 -49.44 -38.06
CA ASN A 19 10.02 -48.57 -38.82
C ASN A 19 8.64 -48.59 -38.15
N TYR A 20 8.20 -47.42 -37.70
CA TYR A 20 6.90 -47.24 -37.08
C TYR A 20 6.00 -46.46 -38.04
N ASP A 21 5.07 -47.15 -38.71
CA ASP A 21 4.08 -46.54 -39.61
C ASP A 21 4.71 -45.62 -40.70
N GLY A 22 5.81 -46.09 -41.29
CA GLY A 22 6.56 -45.34 -42.30
C GLY A 22 7.54 -44.31 -41.76
N ILE A 23 7.57 -44.05 -40.44
CA ILE A 23 8.52 -43.15 -39.79
C ILE A 23 9.73 -43.97 -39.30
N GLN A 24 10.94 -43.46 -39.61
CA GLN A 24 12.21 -44.03 -39.18
C GLN A 24 13.03 -42.96 -38.46
N GLU A 25 13.88 -43.37 -37.52
CA GLU A 25 14.66 -42.48 -36.67
C GLU A 25 16.15 -42.57 -37.03
N TYR A 26 16.83 -41.42 -37.01
CA TYR A 26 18.27 -41.33 -37.25
C TYR A 26 19.04 -41.44 -35.93
N ASP A 27 20.13 -42.22 -35.93
CA ASP A 27 21.09 -42.29 -34.81
C ASP A 27 22.11 -41.14 -34.89
N ASN A 28 21.59 -39.91 -34.88
CA ASN A 28 22.41 -38.69 -34.94
C ASN A 28 22.82 -38.25 -33.53
N PRO A 29 24.00 -37.64 -33.37
CA PRO A 29 24.48 -37.29 -32.06
C PRO A 29 23.76 -36.00 -31.66
N ILE A 30 23.51 -35.84 -30.38
CA ILE A 30 22.87 -34.61 -29.91
C ILE A 30 23.81 -33.43 -30.25
N PRO A 31 23.29 -32.32 -30.84
CA PRO A 31 24.13 -31.21 -31.25
C PRO A 31 24.97 -30.65 -30.08
N GLY A 32 26.24 -30.37 -30.33
CA GLY A 32 27.16 -29.90 -29.28
C GLY A 32 26.67 -28.64 -28.55
N TRP A 33 26.01 -27.71 -29.25
CA TRP A 33 25.40 -26.52 -28.63
C TRP A 33 24.29 -26.86 -27.64
N TRP A 34 23.55 -27.96 -27.87
CA TRP A 34 22.50 -28.42 -26.97
C TRP A 34 23.11 -28.95 -25.67
N HIS A 35 24.20 -29.71 -25.75
CA HIS A 35 24.95 -30.14 -24.56
C HIS A 35 25.49 -28.96 -23.75
N LEU A 36 25.98 -27.91 -24.41
CA LEU A 36 26.43 -26.69 -23.75
C LEU A 36 25.29 -25.99 -22.99
N ILE A 37 24.11 -25.82 -23.60
CA ILE A 37 22.95 -25.22 -22.93
C ILE A 37 22.47 -26.10 -21.76
N PHE A 38 22.41 -27.43 -21.96
CA PHE A 38 22.02 -28.37 -20.93
C PHE A 38 22.94 -28.28 -19.70
N LEU A 39 24.24 -28.38 -19.89
CA LEU A 39 25.22 -28.25 -18.81
C LEU A 39 25.22 -26.84 -18.20
N GLY A 40 25.07 -25.80 -19.03
CA GLY A 40 24.96 -24.42 -18.58
C GLY A 40 23.77 -24.20 -17.64
N SER A 41 22.61 -24.78 -17.96
CA SER A 41 21.41 -24.70 -17.11
C SER A 41 21.60 -25.41 -15.77
N MET A 42 22.30 -26.54 -15.74
CA MET A 42 22.60 -27.27 -14.50
C MET A 42 23.53 -26.44 -13.60
N ILE A 43 24.58 -25.85 -14.18
CA ILE A 43 25.50 -24.97 -13.44
C ILE A 43 24.72 -23.76 -12.89
N PHE A 44 23.91 -23.12 -13.73
CA PHE A 44 23.06 -22.00 -13.30
C PHE A 44 22.14 -22.38 -12.15
N ALA A 45 21.46 -23.53 -12.20
CA ALA A 45 20.57 -24.00 -11.15
C ALA A 45 21.30 -24.22 -9.81
N VAL A 46 22.50 -24.81 -9.86
CA VAL A 46 23.35 -24.99 -8.66
C VAL A 46 23.77 -23.63 -8.10
N CYS A 47 24.30 -22.74 -8.94
CA CYS A 47 24.70 -21.39 -8.51
C CYS A 47 23.52 -20.60 -7.92
N TYR A 48 22.35 -20.66 -8.57
CA TYR A 48 21.13 -20.01 -8.09
C TYR A 48 20.73 -20.54 -6.72
N THR A 49 20.71 -21.87 -6.54
CA THR A 49 20.35 -22.48 -5.25
C THR A 49 21.31 -22.07 -4.14
N VAL A 50 22.62 -22.06 -4.42
CA VAL A 50 23.62 -21.60 -3.44
C VAL A 50 23.35 -20.15 -3.06
N VAL A 51 23.23 -19.25 -4.04
CA VAL A 51 23.07 -17.81 -3.79
C VAL A 51 21.76 -17.48 -3.07
N PHE A 52 20.63 -18.06 -3.52
CA PHE A 52 19.30 -17.68 -3.02
C PHE A 52 18.80 -18.50 -1.83
N HIS A 53 19.33 -19.72 -1.61
CA HIS A 53 18.84 -20.60 -0.54
C HIS A 53 19.89 -20.99 0.50
N LEU A 54 21.18 -20.99 0.15
CA LEU A 54 22.24 -21.45 1.06
C LEU A 54 23.11 -20.32 1.61
N THR A 55 22.98 -19.10 1.08
CA THR A 55 23.74 -17.93 1.54
C THR A 55 22.83 -16.76 1.88
N PRO A 56 23.25 -15.88 2.80
CA PRO A 56 22.52 -14.64 3.12
C PRO A 56 22.83 -13.48 2.16
N ILE A 57 23.49 -13.74 1.02
CA ILE A 57 23.89 -12.70 0.05
C ILE A 57 22.66 -11.98 -0.50
N VAL A 58 21.60 -12.75 -0.74
CA VAL A 58 20.34 -12.25 -1.24
C VAL A 58 19.32 -12.26 -0.09
N PRO A 59 18.68 -11.11 0.22
CA PRO A 59 17.60 -11.09 1.20
C PRO A 59 16.46 -12.01 0.75
N SER A 60 15.84 -12.68 1.71
CA SER A 60 14.68 -13.52 1.49
C SER A 60 13.53 -12.74 0.85
N GLN A 61 12.56 -13.44 0.26
CA GLN A 61 11.39 -12.79 -0.33
C GLN A 61 10.61 -11.96 0.70
N GLN A 62 10.51 -12.45 1.94
CA GLN A 62 9.87 -11.77 3.05
C GLN A 62 10.62 -10.49 3.44
N GLU A 63 11.95 -10.51 3.50
CA GLU A 63 12.75 -9.32 3.78
C GLU A 63 12.68 -8.30 2.64
N ARG A 64 12.71 -8.74 1.38
CA ARG A 64 12.53 -7.85 0.22
C ARG A 64 11.18 -7.18 0.24
N TRP A 65 10.13 -7.94 0.54
CA TRP A 65 8.78 -7.42 0.73
C TRP A 65 8.75 -6.41 1.88
N ALA A 66 9.28 -6.77 3.04
CA ALA A 66 9.36 -5.88 4.20
C ALA A 66 10.13 -4.58 3.88
N ASN A 67 11.26 -4.68 3.19
CA ASN A 67 12.05 -3.53 2.74
C ASN A 67 11.28 -2.67 1.72
N SER A 68 10.52 -3.29 0.81
CA SER A 68 9.69 -2.55 -0.15
C SER A 68 8.53 -1.83 0.54
N LEU A 69 7.90 -2.44 1.54
CA LEU A 69 6.86 -1.81 2.36
C LEU A 69 7.44 -0.64 3.17
N ALA A 70 8.58 -0.85 3.84
CA ALA A 70 9.24 0.20 4.60
C ALA A 70 9.67 1.37 3.70
N ALA A 71 10.17 1.11 2.49
CA ALA A 71 10.51 2.15 1.53
C ALA A 71 9.27 2.89 1.01
N ALA A 72 8.15 2.19 0.80
CA ALA A 72 6.89 2.80 0.40
C ALA A 72 6.31 3.68 1.53
N GLU A 73 6.35 3.20 2.78
CA GLU A 73 5.93 3.95 3.96
C GLU A 73 6.80 5.20 4.15
N GLU A 74 8.13 5.09 4.03
CA GLU A 74 9.06 6.22 4.07
C GLU A 74 8.74 7.24 2.97
N ALA A 75 8.50 6.79 1.74
CA ALA A 75 8.17 7.69 0.63
C ALA A 75 6.82 8.40 0.83
N GLN A 76 5.86 7.78 1.53
CA GLN A 76 4.53 8.33 1.77
C GLN A 76 4.44 9.16 3.05
N PHE A 77 5.15 8.77 4.10
CA PHE A 77 5.01 9.25 5.47
C PHE A 77 6.35 9.59 6.13
N GLY A 78 7.45 9.61 5.38
CA GLY A 78 8.79 10.01 5.87
C GLY A 78 8.77 11.32 6.67
N PRO A 79 8.07 12.38 6.23
CA PRO A 79 7.98 13.62 7.02
C PRO A 79 7.17 13.48 8.33
N LEU A 80 6.32 12.47 8.46
CA LEU A 80 5.61 12.15 9.72
C LEU A 80 6.39 11.16 10.60
N LYS A 81 7.48 10.59 10.09
CA LYS A 81 8.23 9.56 10.79
C LYS A 81 8.88 10.13 12.04
N GLY A 82 8.65 9.46 13.17
CA GLY A 82 9.16 9.90 14.47
C GLY A 82 8.41 11.08 15.10
N MET A 83 7.41 11.65 14.41
CA MET A 83 6.52 12.64 15.01
C MET A 83 5.69 11.95 16.11
N PRO A 84 5.67 12.49 17.34
CA PRO A 84 4.90 11.89 18.43
C PRO A 84 3.43 11.82 18.03
N LEU A 85 2.76 10.75 18.45
CA LEU A 85 1.33 10.64 18.26
C LEU A 85 0.64 11.74 19.07
N GLY A 86 0.06 12.71 18.37
CA GLY A 86 -0.44 13.93 18.99
C GLY A 86 -1.03 14.89 17.97
N GLN A 87 -1.50 16.03 18.47
CA GLN A 87 -2.17 17.06 17.67
C GLN A 87 -1.30 17.56 16.51
N ASP A 88 0.00 17.69 16.74
CA ASP A 88 0.97 18.16 15.74
C ASP A 88 0.98 17.28 14.48
N LYS A 89 0.79 15.96 14.65
CA LYS A 89 0.71 15.02 13.54
C LYS A 89 -0.53 15.22 12.69
N ILE A 90 -1.65 15.51 13.34
CA ILE A 90 -2.90 15.79 12.63
C ILE A 90 -2.80 17.14 11.93
N LEU A 91 -2.18 18.15 12.55
CA LEU A 91 -1.94 19.45 11.93
C LEU A 91 -0.99 19.35 10.72
N ALA A 92 0.10 18.61 10.82
CA ALA A 92 0.99 18.34 9.69
C ALA A 92 0.25 17.64 8.54
N VAL A 93 -0.70 16.76 8.88
CA VAL A 93 -1.58 16.11 7.91
C VAL A 93 -2.54 17.09 7.24
N MET A 94 -3.19 17.96 8.02
CA MET A 94 -4.09 19.00 7.52
C MET A 94 -3.40 20.00 6.60
N GLY A 95 -2.11 20.28 6.82
CA GLY A 95 -1.30 21.14 5.95
C GLY A 95 -0.87 20.52 4.62
N ASN A 96 -1.19 19.24 4.36
CA ASN A 96 -0.76 18.53 3.15
C ASN A 96 -1.95 18.02 2.34
N GLU A 97 -2.14 18.58 1.15
CA GLU A 97 -3.27 18.25 0.27
C GLU A 97 -3.32 16.75 -0.11
N LYS A 98 -2.16 16.11 -0.32
CA LYS A 98 -2.09 14.68 -0.65
C LYS A 98 -2.65 13.82 0.48
N TRP A 99 -2.28 14.14 1.72
CA TRP A 99 -2.76 13.41 2.90
C TRP A 99 -4.23 13.72 3.21
N MET A 100 -4.67 14.96 2.99
CA MET A 100 -6.09 15.32 3.08
C MET A 100 -6.95 14.62 2.03
N SER A 101 -6.46 14.48 0.80
CA SER A 101 -7.13 13.71 -0.25
C SER A 101 -7.22 12.22 0.10
N ALA A 102 -6.17 11.66 0.72
CA ALA A 102 -6.20 10.29 1.22
C ALA A 102 -7.21 10.14 2.38
N GLY A 103 -7.23 11.08 3.33
CA GLY A 103 -8.22 11.14 4.41
C GLY A 103 -9.66 11.19 3.91
N SER A 104 -9.93 12.02 2.89
CA SER A 104 -11.22 12.09 2.20
C SER A 104 -11.60 10.75 1.55
N SER A 105 -10.63 10.08 0.92
CA SER A 105 -10.86 8.79 0.26
C SER A 105 -11.20 7.70 1.29
N ILE A 106 -10.50 7.67 2.42
CA ILE A 106 -10.80 6.75 3.52
C ILE A 106 -12.18 7.06 4.10
N PHE A 107 -12.50 8.34 4.33
CA PHE A 107 -13.81 8.76 4.81
C PHE A 107 -14.93 8.26 3.89
N LYS A 108 -14.82 8.48 2.58
CA LYS A 108 -15.81 8.00 1.59
C LYS A 108 -15.92 6.49 1.57
N GLY A 109 -14.81 5.78 1.69
CA GLY A 109 -14.78 4.31 1.63
C GLY A 109 -15.31 3.62 2.89
N THR A 110 -15.33 4.29 4.05
CA THR A 110 -15.62 3.63 5.33
C THR A 110 -16.55 4.43 6.24
N CYS A 111 -16.32 5.73 6.41
CA CYS A 111 -17.05 6.55 7.39
C CYS A 111 -18.40 7.06 6.86
N ALA A 112 -18.48 7.37 5.56
CA ALA A 112 -19.66 7.91 4.90
C ALA A 112 -20.89 6.99 5.01
N VAL A 113 -20.69 5.68 5.18
CA VAL A 113 -21.77 4.70 5.34
C VAL A 113 -22.67 5.04 6.55
N CYS A 114 -22.11 5.64 7.60
CA CYS A 114 -22.88 6.06 8.78
C CYS A 114 -23.02 7.58 8.87
N HIS A 115 -22.01 8.34 8.47
CA HIS A 115 -21.98 9.79 8.61
C HIS A 115 -22.44 10.56 7.37
N GLY A 116 -22.82 9.87 6.29
CA GLY A 116 -23.20 10.48 5.02
C GLY A 116 -22.01 10.87 4.15
N ASP A 117 -22.23 10.96 2.84
CA ASP A 117 -21.19 11.22 1.83
C ASP A 117 -20.42 12.52 2.05
N GLN A 118 -21.06 13.50 2.70
CA GLN A 118 -20.49 14.81 3.02
C GLN A 118 -20.37 15.05 4.53
N GLY A 119 -20.57 14.02 5.36
CA GLY A 119 -20.53 14.16 6.82
C GLY A 119 -21.80 14.75 7.44
N GLN A 120 -22.90 14.85 6.70
CA GLN A 120 -24.16 15.44 7.15
C GLN A 120 -24.92 14.62 8.21
N GLY A 121 -24.47 13.41 8.51
CA GLY A 121 -25.12 12.46 9.40
C GLY A 121 -26.25 11.67 8.73
N ILE A 122 -26.55 10.49 9.29
CA ILE A 122 -27.67 9.64 8.87
C ILE A 122 -28.44 9.25 10.12
N GLU A 123 -29.76 9.45 10.08
CA GLU A 123 -30.64 9.19 11.21
C GLU A 123 -30.51 7.74 11.71
N GLY A 124 -30.22 7.60 13.00
CA GLY A 124 -30.07 6.30 13.65
C GLY A 124 -28.73 5.59 13.40
N LEU A 125 -27.85 6.13 12.55
CA LEU A 125 -26.54 5.55 12.24
C LEU A 125 -25.37 6.41 12.70
N GLY A 126 -25.31 7.68 12.30
CA GLY A 126 -24.15 8.53 12.54
C GLY A 126 -24.50 10.00 12.64
N LEU A 127 -23.73 10.70 13.48
CA LEU A 127 -23.90 12.12 13.77
C LEU A 127 -23.48 12.99 12.58
N ASN A 128 -23.97 14.23 12.55
CA ASN A 128 -23.44 15.26 11.67
C ASN A 128 -22.03 15.63 12.16
N LEU A 129 -21.09 15.76 11.22
CA LEU A 129 -19.68 16.09 11.45
C LEU A 129 -19.29 17.47 10.90
N THR A 130 -20.24 18.17 10.29
CA THR A 130 -20.07 19.42 9.54
C THR A 130 -20.54 20.65 10.31
N ASP A 131 -21.28 20.46 11.40
CA ASP A 131 -21.76 21.54 12.26
C ASP A 131 -20.75 21.86 13.38
N ASP A 132 -21.11 22.79 14.26
CA ASP A 132 -20.28 23.19 15.39
C ASP A 132 -20.51 22.38 16.67
N LYS A 133 -21.40 21.38 16.63
CA LYS A 133 -21.84 20.63 17.82
C LYS A 133 -21.17 19.27 17.88
N TYR A 134 -20.53 19.00 19.00
CA TYR A 134 -19.76 17.78 19.17
C TYR A 134 -20.15 17.02 20.44
N VAL A 135 -20.12 15.69 20.33
CA VAL A 135 -20.35 14.77 21.45
C VAL A 135 -19.04 14.07 21.79
N ASN A 136 -18.59 14.20 23.04
CA ASN A 136 -17.35 13.60 23.56
C ASN A 136 -16.06 14.07 22.85
N ILE A 137 -16.09 15.20 22.14
CA ILE A 137 -14.93 15.80 21.45
C ILE A 137 -14.78 17.22 21.97
N ASN A 138 -13.59 17.55 22.47
CA ASN A 138 -13.20 18.90 22.89
C ASN A 138 -11.94 19.38 22.18
N SER A 139 -11.22 18.48 21.50
CA SER A 139 -9.95 18.74 20.83
C SER A 139 -9.83 17.90 19.56
N LEU A 140 -8.89 18.27 18.70
CA LEU A 140 -8.57 17.54 17.47
C LEU A 140 -8.14 16.09 17.76
N MET A 141 -7.45 15.86 18.89
CA MET A 141 -7.05 14.52 19.32
C MET A 141 -8.22 13.64 19.75
N ASP A 142 -9.36 14.22 20.17
CA ASP A 142 -10.52 13.42 20.53
C ASP A 142 -11.15 12.77 19.29
N ILE A 143 -11.10 13.43 18.12
CA ILE A 143 -11.51 12.82 16.85
C ILE A 143 -10.64 11.59 16.57
N TYR A 144 -9.32 11.75 16.65
CA TYR A 144 -8.38 10.64 16.46
C TYR A 144 -8.68 9.48 17.44
N ASN A 145 -8.88 9.79 18.71
CA ASN A 145 -9.13 8.79 19.74
C ASN A 145 -10.46 8.06 19.54
N ILE A 146 -11.51 8.76 19.10
CA ILE A 146 -12.81 8.16 18.80
C ILE A 146 -12.72 7.28 17.56
N VAL A 147 -11.99 7.68 16.51
CA VAL A 147 -11.78 6.82 15.33
C VAL A 147 -10.99 5.57 15.70
N LYS A 148 -9.92 5.72 16.50
CA LYS A 148 -9.06 4.60 16.93
C LYS A 148 -9.78 3.63 17.88
N ASN A 149 -10.43 4.16 18.90
CA ASN A 149 -10.95 3.36 20.02
C ASN A 149 -12.46 3.16 20.01
N GLY A 150 -13.18 3.83 19.10
CA GLY A 150 -14.63 3.90 19.09
C GLY A 150 -15.17 4.96 20.06
N SER A 151 -16.48 5.22 19.97
CA SER A 151 -17.16 6.15 20.87
C SER A 151 -17.38 5.51 22.25
N PRO A 152 -17.24 6.26 23.37
CA PRO A 152 -17.50 5.75 24.73
C PRO A 152 -18.87 5.07 24.90
N ASN A 153 -19.88 5.54 24.16
CA ASN A 153 -21.25 5.01 24.20
C ASN A 153 -21.47 3.83 23.24
N LYS A 154 -20.41 3.29 22.62
CA LYS A 154 -20.40 2.17 21.66
C LYS A 154 -21.27 2.34 20.41
N LYS A 155 -21.74 3.56 20.12
CA LYS A 155 -22.49 3.87 18.89
C LYS A 155 -21.60 3.93 17.65
N MET A 156 -20.29 4.13 17.84
CA MET A 156 -19.28 4.07 16.77
C MET A 156 -18.23 3.00 17.13
N PRO A 157 -18.00 1.99 16.26
CA PRO A 157 -17.00 0.96 16.50
C PRO A 157 -15.57 1.48 16.28
N PRO A 158 -14.56 0.90 16.96
CA PRO A 158 -13.16 1.21 16.69
C PRO A 158 -12.78 0.83 15.26
N GLN A 159 -12.02 1.69 14.59
CA GLN A 159 -11.53 1.44 13.24
C GLN A 159 -10.14 0.77 13.28
N ALA A 160 -10.09 -0.44 13.82
CA ALA A 160 -8.85 -1.18 14.07
C ALA A 160 -8.11 -1.63 12.79
N GLN A 161 -8.75 -1.51 11.63
CA GLN A 161 -8.15 -1.81 10.33
C GLN A 161 -7.16 -0.74 9.85
N PHE A 162 -7.17 0.47 10.45
CA PHE A 162 -6.33 1.58 10.03
C PHE A 162 -5.11 1.75 10.93
N GLY A 163 -3.97 2.06 10.33
CA GLY A 163 -2.75 2.49 11.00
C GLY A 163 -2.85 3.94 11.50
N GLU A 164 -1.89 4.36 12.33
CA GLU A 164 -1.93 5.68 12.97
C GLU A 164 -1.92 6.85 12.00
N ASN A 165 -1.19 6.73 10.89
CA ASN A 165 -1.14 7.78 9.85
C ASN A 165 -2.50 7.90 9.14
N GLU A 166 -3.17 6.77 8.86
CA GLU A 166 -4.49 6.74 8.24
C GLU A 166 -5.55 7.37 9.14
N ILE A 167 -5.52 7.04 10.44
CA ILE A 167 -6.42 7.65 11.42
C ILE A 167 -6.16 9.16 11.54
N ALA A 168 -4.89 9.61 11.51
CA ALA A 168 -4.57 11.04 11.50
C ALA A 168 -5.11 11.75 10.24
N MET A 169 -5.02 11.12 9.07
CA MET A 169 -5.60 11.61 7.81
C MET A 169 -7.12 11.72 7.88
N VAL A 170 -7.81 10.71 8.38
CA VAL A 170 -9.27 10.78 8.56
C VAL A 170 -9.64 11.83 9.60
N ALA A 171 -8.92 11.92 10.72
CA ALA A 171 -9.20 12.91 11.75
C ALA A 171 -9.02 14.35 11.24
N GLY A 172 -7.95 14.62 10.49
CA GLY A 172 -7.73 15.91 9.84
C GLY A 172 -8.82 16.24 8.81
N TYR A 173 -9.21 15.26 7.99
CA TYR A 173 -10.32 15.42 7.05
C TYR A 173 -11.65 15.72 7.76
N VAL A 174 -12.02 14.95 8.78
CA VAL A 174 -13.24 15.18 9.56
C VAL A 174 -13.24 16.56 10.22
N ALA A 175 -12.10 17.00 10.76
CA ALA A 175 -11.96 18.34 11.32
C ALA A 175 -12.18 19.44 10.26
N SER A 176 -11.77 19.21 9.01
CA SER A 176 -11.98 20.14 7.89
C SER A 176 -13.43 20.25 7.42
N LEU A 177 -14.29 19.27 7.74
CA LEU A 177 -15.71 19.32 7.39
C LEU A 177 -16.50 20.33 8.24
N ARG A 178 -15.95 20.72 9.38
CA ARG A 178 -16.59 21.64 10.30
C ARG A 178 -16.83 23.00 9.64
N GLY A 179 -18.05 23.50 9.72
CA GLY A 179 -18.47 24.77 9.14
C GLY A 179 -19.09 24.64 7.74
N GLU A 180 -18.98 23.47 7.09
CA GLU A 180 -19.69 23.21 5.82
C GLU A 180 -21.22 23.18 6.01
N ASN A 181 -21.69 22.88 7.24
CA ASN A 181 -23.10 22.91 7.63
C ASN A 181 -24.01 22.21 6.61
N VAL A 182 -23.60 21.02 6.17
CA VAL A 182 -24.30 20.28 5.14
C VAL A 182 -25.68 19.87 5.66
N PRO A 183 -26.77 20.14 4.92
CA PRO A 183 -28.11 19.76 5.34
C PRO A 183 -28.22 18.26 5.63
N GLY A 184 -28.73 17.91 6.80
CA GLY A 184 -28.93 16.55 7.28
C GLY A 184 -30.02 16.49 8.35
N PRO A 185 -30.29 15.31 8.92
CA PRO A 185 -31.33 15.18 9.94
C PRO A 185 -30.97 15.97 11.20
N GLU A 186 -31.85 16.86 11.67
CA GLU A 186 -31.62 17.67 12.88
C GLU A 186 -31.32 16.80 14.13
N SER A 187 -31.86 15.58 14.17
CA SER A 187 -31.61 14.61 15.24
C SER A 187 -30.15 14.17 15.36
N GLN A 188 -29.32 14.44 14.34
CA GLN A 188 -27.89 14.13 14.30
C GLN A 188 -26.99 15.33 14.64
N MET A 189 -27.58 16.54 14.82
CA MET A 189 -26.90 17.78 15.18
C MET A 189 -26.95 18.03 16.70
N ILE A 190 -26.28 17.15 17.46
CA ILE A 190 -26.36 17.11 18.93
C ILE A 190 -24.98 17.32 19.57
N GLY A 191 -24.98 17.73 20.84
CA GLY A 191 -23.76 17.96 21.61
C GLY A 191 -23.56 19.42 21.99
N GLU A 192 -22.33 19.75 22.37
CA GLU A 192 -21.95 21.10 22.81
C GLU A 192 -21.18 21.82 21.71
N VAL A 193 -21.33 23.13 21.66
CA VAL A 193 -20.52 23.97 20.77
C VAL A 193 -19.13 24.10 21.38
N ILE A 194 -18.12 23.63 20.67
CA ILE A 194 -16.72 23.68 21.11
C ILE A 194 -15.95 24.78 20.38
N PRO A 195 -14.79 25.24 20.88
CA PRO A 195 -13.92 26.14 20.13
C PRO A 195 -13.49 25.55 18.77
N PRO A 196 -13.21 26.37 17.75
CA PRO A 196 -12.67 25.90 16.47
C PRO A 196 -11.40 25.07 16.64
N PHE A 197 -11.22 24.07 15.78
CA PHE A 197 -9.99 23.28 15.80
C PHE A 197 -8.78 24.15 15.39
N PRO A 198 -7.59 23.87 15.96
CA PRO A 198 -6.36 24.51 15.52
C PRO A 198 -6.15 24.25 14.03
N GLN A 199 -5.61 25.25 13.33
CA GLN A 199 -5.31 25.18 11.91
C GLN A 199 -3.81 24.93 11.72
N PRO A 200 -3.39 24.25 10.64
CA PRO A 200 -1.98 24.15 10.30
C PRO A 200 -1.38 25.55 10.14
N GLU A 201 -0.11 25.71 10.51
CA GLU A 201 0.61 26.94 10.21
C GLU A 201 0.67 27.10 8.69
N VAL A 202 0.14 28.23 8.19
CA VAL A 202 0.17 28.55 6.77
C VAL A 202 1.63 28.85 6.42
N SER A 203 2.36 27.88 5.85
CA SER A 203 3.66 28.15 5.28
C SER A 203 3.46 29.10 4.10
N SER A 204 3.79 30.36 4.31
CA SER A 204 3.87 31.40 3.27
C SER A 204 5.04 31.12 2.31
N GLU A 205 5.04 29.98 1.64
CA GLU A 205 5.96 29.69 0.54
C GLU A 205 5.18 29.77 -0.78
N SER A 206 4.71 30.98 -1.04
CA SER A 206 4.78 31.54 -2.38
C SER A 206 6.20 32.08 -2.58
N ASP A 207 6.79 31.75 -3.73
CA ASP A 207 8.00 32.34 -4.36
C ASP A 207 9.27 31.48 -4.32
N GLY A 208 9.64 30.98 -5.52
CA GLY A 208 10.92 30.34 -5.84
C GLY A 208 10.88 29.60 -7.17
#